data_AF-A0A7J8E4M8-F1
#
_entry.id   AF-A0A7J8E4M8-F1
#
_cell.length_a   1.000
_cell.length_b   1.000
_cell.length_c   1.000
_cell.angle_alpha   90.00
_cell.angle_beta   90.00
_cell.angle_gamma   90.00
#
_symmetry.space_group_name_H-M   'P 1'
#
loop_
_entity.id
_entity.type
_entity.pdbx_description
1 polymer ?
#
loop_
_entity_poly.entity_id
_entity_poly.type
_entity_poly.pdbx_seq_one_letter_code
_entity_poly.pdbx_strand_id
1 'polypeptide(L)'
;MQDRLHILEDLNMLYIRQMALSLEDTELQRKLDHEIRMREGACKLLAACSQREQALEATKSLLVCNSRILSYMGELQRRKEAQVLGKTGRRPSDSGLSAERSPCRGRVCISDVRIPLMWKDTEYFKNKGVLLFLSPDLHRWAVFLLLQLGEDIQDTEMILVDRTLTDISFQNNLLFTEARPDFELRLELYGACVEEEGALAGAPKRLATKLSSSLGRSSGRRVRASLENAGGSGSTPILLPTPAVGGPRYHLLAHTTLTLAAVQDGFRTHDLTLASHEENPAWLPLYGSVCCRLVAQPLCMTQPTASGSLRVQQAGEQQDWARVHGVLKGTDLFCYRQSEDADAGKEPLFTIAINKETRVQAGELDQATGRPFTLSISNQYGEDKMTHILQTESRGALQSWMEALWQLFFDMSQWKQCCDEIMKIETPAPRKPPQALAKQRSLYHEMGE
;
A
#
# COMPACT_ATOMS: atom_id res chain seq x y z
N MET A 1 5.77 38.72 -8.53
CA MET A 1 5.39 37.36 -9.01
C MET A 1 5.25 36.41 -7.84
N GLN A 2 6.18 36.40 -6.88
CA GLN A 2 6.06 35.70 -5.58
C GLN A 2 4.71 35.90 -4.88
N ASP A 3 4.25 37.15 -4.71
CA ASP A 3 3.00 37.43 -3.99
C ASP A 3 1.76 36.80 -4.66
N ARG A 4 1.74 36.72 -6.00
CA ARG A 4 0.66 36.04 -6.73
C ARG A 4 0.70 34.52 -6.56
N LEU A 5 1.89 33.96 -6.38
CA LEU A 5 2.06 32.52 -6.15
C LEU A 5 1.57 32.15 -4.75
N HIS A 6 1.92 32.95 -3.73
CA HIS A 6 1.43 32.77 -2.36
C HIS A 6 -0.09 32.93 -2.24
N ILE A 7 -0.68 33.92 -2.91
CA ILE A 7 -2.14 34.08 -2.93
C ILE A 7 -2.82 32.84 -3.55
N LEU A 8 -2.23 32.25 -4.60
CA LEU A 8 -2.79 31.05 -5.23
C LEU A 8 -2.64 29.81 -4.33
N GLU A 9 -1.53 29.68 -3.61
CA GLU A 9 -1.35 28.67 -2.56
C GLU A 9 -2.47 28.77 -1.53
N ASP A 10 -2.65 29.96 -0.94
CA ASP A 10 -3.63 30.19 0.11
C ASP A 10 -5.06 29.92 -0.37
N LEU A 11 -5.40 30.33 -1.59
CA LEU A 11 -6.71 30.06 -2.19
C LEU A 11 -6.94 28.57 -2.42
N ASN A 12 -5.94 27.83 -2.90
CA ASN A 12 -6.04 26.39 -3.07
C ASN A 12 -6.21 25.71 -1.69
N MET A 13 -5.43 26.11 -0.69
CA MET A 13 -5.54 25.58 0.68
C MET A 13 -6.90 25.87 1.32
N LEU A 14 -7.45 27.06 1.11
CA LEU A 14 -8.79 27.42 1.56
C LEU A 14 -9.87 26.59 0.87
N TYR A 15 -9.77 26.40 -0.45
CA TYR A 15 -10.70 25.57 -1.21
C TYR A 15 -10.71 24.12 -0.71
N ILE A 16 -9.53 23.57 -0.45
CA ILE A 16 -9.34 22.22 0.09
C ILE A 16 -10.04 22.07 1.45
N ARG A 17 -9.78 22.98 2.38
CA ARG A 17 -10.40 22.97 3.71
C ARG A 17 -11.92 23.11 3.62
N GLN A 18 -12.42 23.98 2.72
CA GLN A 18 -13.86 24.16 2.52
C GLN A 18 -14.52 22.90 1.96
N MET A 19 -13.86 22.16 1.06
CA MET A 19 -14.37 20.89 0.56
C MET A 19 -14.46 19.83 1.66
N ALA A 20 -13.43 19.69 2.49
CA ALA A 20 -13.42 18.74 3.60
C ALA A 20 -14.57 19.03 4.59
N LEU A 21 -14.72 20.29 4.99
CA LEU A 21 -15.81 20.72 5.88
C LEU A 21 -17.20 20.43 5.30
N SER A 22 -17.37 20.53 3.99
CA SER A 22 -18.67 20.29 3.34
C SER A 22 -19.12 18.82 3.33
N LEU A 23 -18.22 17.88 3.60
CA LEU A 23 -18.51 16.44 3.59
C LEU A 23 -18.67 15.84 4.98
N GLU A 24 -18.47 16.62 6.05
CA GLU A 24 -18.45 16.15 7.45
C GLU A 24 -17.47 14.99 7.72
N ASP A 25 -16.50 14.77 6.82
CA ASP A 25 -15.51 13.69 6.92
C ASP A 25 -14.37 14.08 7.86
N THR A 26 -14.64 13.95 9.16
CA THR A 26 -13.72 14.39 10.22
C THR A 26 -12.38 13.66 10.20
N GLU A 27 -12.32 12.40 9.75
CA GLU A 27 -11.07 11.63 9.74
C GLU A 27 -10.16 12.07 8.58
N LEU A 28 -10.69 12.15 7.36
CA LEU A 28 -9.92 12.55 6.20
C LEU A 28 -9.51 14.03 6.31
N GLN A 29 -10.38 14.88 6.87
CA GLN A 29 -10.04 16.26 7.21
C GLN A 29 -8.89 16.33 8.22
N ARG A 30 -8.93 15.52 9.30
CA ARG A 30 -7.84 15.48 10.29
C ARG A 30 -6.51 15.04 9.68
N LYS A 31 -6.53 14.03 8.79
CA LYS A 31 -5.34 13.57 8.05
C LYS A 31 -4.79 14.69 7.17
N LEU A 32 -5.65 15.36 6.41
CA LEU A 32 -5.28 16.48 5.56
C LEU A 32 -4.69 17.67 6.34
N ASP A 33 -5.35 18.13 7.40
CA ASP A 33 -4.85 19.22 8.25
C ASP A 33 -3.54 18.85 8.97
N HIS A 34 -3.32 17.55 9.26
CA HIS A 34 -2.04 17.08 9.74
C HIS A 34 -0.95 17.24 8.68
N GLU A 35 -1.17 16.73 7.46
CA GLU A 35 -0.17 16.82 6.38
C GLU A 35 0.13 18.27 5.96
N ILE A 36 -0.87 19.16 6.00
CA ILE A 36 -0.67 20.59 5.74
C ILE A 36 0.28 21.21 6.77
N ARG A 37 0.09 20.90 8.06
CA ARG A 37 0.98 21.36 9.13
C ARG A 37 2.36 20.75 9.00
N MET A 38 2.46 19.48 8.62
CA MET A 38 3.75 18.82 8.35
C MET A 38 4.49 19.49 7.19
N ARG A 39 3.78 19.82 6.09
CA ARG A 39 4.33 20.59 4.96
C ARG A 39 4.85 21.95 5.41
N GLU A 40 4.07 22.72 6.17
CA GLU A 40 4.50 24.02 6.70
C GLU A 40 5.73 23.90 7.60
N GLY A 41 5.78 22.87 8.44
CA GLY A 41 6.94 22.53 9.27
C GLY A 41 8.18 22.22 8.44
N ALA A 42 8.05 21.37 7.41
CA ALA A 42 9.12 21.03 6.50
C ALA A 42 9.65 22.26 5.74
N CYS A 43 8.79 23.18 5.30
CA CYS A 43 9.20 24.45 4.70
C CYS A 43 10.05 25.31 5.65
N LYS A 44 9.64 25.41 6.92
CA LYS A 44 10.39 26.17 7.94
C LYS A 44 11.74 25.53 8.25
N LEU A 45 11.76 24.19 8.37
CA LEU A 45 13.00 23.44 8.56
C LEU A 45 13.95 23.64 7.38
N LEU A 46 13.45 23.52 6.14
CA LEU A 46 14.24 23.72 4.93
C LEU A 46 14.86 25.12 4.88
N ALA A 47 14.12 26.16 5.28
CA ALA A 47 14.63 27.53 5.35
C ALA A 47 15.70 27.74 6.43
N ALA A 48 15.74 26.88 7.45
CA ALA A 48 16.72 26.92 8.54
C ALA A 48 17.91 25.96 8.33
N CYS A 49 17.85 25.06 7.33
CA CYS A 49 18.89 24.09 7.07
C CYS A 49 20.20 24.78 6.67
N SER A 50 21.27 24.49 7.41
CA SER A 50 22.64 24.89 7.05
C SER A 50 23.42 23.75 6.39
N GLN A 51 23.03 22.49 6.64
CA GLN A 51 23.65 21.31 6.06
C GLN A 51 22.80 20.73 4.93
N ARG A 52 23.47 20.24 3.88
CA ARG A 52 22.82 19.73 2.67
C ARG A 52 22.02 18.46 2.91
N GLU A 53 22.48 17.57 3.79
CA GLU A 53 21.75 16.36 4.19
C GLU A 53 20.46 16.69 4.96
N GLN A 54 20.50 17.67 5.86
CA GLN A 54 19.30 18.17 6.55
C GLN A 54 18.30 18.75 5.55
N ALA A 55 18.79 19.53 4.58
CA ALA A 55 17.96 20.08 3.52
C ALA A 55 17.32 18.97 2.67
N LEU A 56 18.03 17.88 2.37
CA LEU A 56 17.50 16.72 1.65
C LEU A 56 16.38 16.02 2.42
N GLU A 57 16.54 15.80 3.72
CA GLU A 57 15.50 15.17 4.52
C GLU A 57 14.25 16.07 4.63
N ALA A 58 14.45 17.39 4.78
CA ALA A 58 13.36 18.36 4.79
C ALA A 58 12.63 18.38 3.43
N THR A 59 13.35 18.37 2.30
CA THR A 59 12.76 18.30 0.96
C THR A 59 12.02 16.98 0.73
N LYS A 60 12.59 15.85 1.17
CA LYS A 60 11.92 14.54 1.10
C LYS A 60 10.60 14.60 1.85
N SER A 61 10.61 15.10 3.09
CA SER A 61 9.40 15.26 3.90
C SER A 61 8.35 16.11 3.18
N LEU A 62 8.77 17.20 2.53
CA LEU A 62 7.91 18.08 1.74
C LEU A 62 7.27 17.35 0.55
N LEU A 63 8.04 16.54 -0.18
CA LEU A 63 7.57 15.73 -1.31
C LEU A 63 6.53 14.69 -0.86
N VAL A 64 6.80 13.98 0.23
CA VAL A 64 5.89 12.98 0.80
C VAL A 64 4.59 13.64 1.28
N CYS A 65 4.68 14.76 2.02
CA CYS A 65 3.51 15.51 2.49
C CYS A 65 2.66 16.00 1.31
N ASN A 66 3.28 16.56 0.27
CA ASN A 66 2.56 17.01 -0.92
C ASN A 66 1.83 15.85 -1.60
N SER A 67 2.46 14.69 -1.70
CA SER A 67 1.86 13.48 -2.31
C SER A 67 0.64 13.01 -1.51
N ARG A 68 0.75 12.98 -0.17
CA ARG A 68 -0.37 12.66 0.73
C ARG A 68 -1.51 13.66 0.64
N ILE A 69 -1.22 14.96 0.63
CA ILE A 69 -2.22 16.03 0.48
C ILE A 69 -3.00 15.84 -0.83
N LEU A 70 -2.30 15.64 -1.95
CA LEU A 70 -2.93 15.44 -3.25
C LEU A 70 -3.79 14.17 -3.30
N SER A 71 -3.33 13.08 -2.67
CA SER A 71 -4.09 11.83 -2.54
C SER A 71 -5.39 12.04 -1.76
N TYR A 72 -5.32 12.65 -0.58
CA TYR A 72 -6.50 12.93 0.26
C TYR A 72 -7.47 13.91 -0.41
N MET A 73 -6.96 14.91 -1.13
CA MET A 73 -7.78 15.82 -1.92
C MET A 73 -8.52 15.10 -3.04
N GLY A 74 -7.83 14.23 -3.78
CA GLY A 74 -8.45 13.42 -4.83
C GLY A 74 -9.58 12.56 -4.27
N GLU A 75 -9.39 11.98 -3.08
CA GLU A 75 -10.42 11.20 -2.42
C GLU A 75 -11.62 12.05 -1.97
N LEU A 76 -11.37 13.21 -1.36
CA LEU A 76 -12.45 14.16 -1.01
C LEU A 76 -13.28 14.53 -2.24
N GLN A 77 -12.63 14.74 -3.37
CA GLN A 77 -13.32 15.04 -4.62
C GLN A 77 -14.16 13.85 -5.10
N ARG A 78 -13.62 12.63 -5.10
CA ARG A 78 -14.37 11.41 -5.47
C ARG A 78 -15.60 11.21 -4.59
N ARG A 79 -15.46 11.37 -3.26
CA ARG A 79 -16.59 11.24 -2.31
C ARG A 79 -17.65 12.31 -2.55
N LYS A 80 -17.24 13.54 -2.83
CA LYS A 80 -18.17 14.63 -3.17
C LYS A 80 -18.95 14.34 -4.45
N GLU A 81 -18.26 13.88 -5.48
CA GLU A 81 -18.89 13.50 -6.75
C GLU A 81 -19.89 12.35 -6.55
N ALA A 82 -19.53 11.33 -5.76
CA ALA A 82 -20.42 10.22 -5.41
C ALA A 82 -21.66 10.68 -4.61
N GLN A 83 -21.50 11.62 -3.65
CA GLN A 83 -22.62 12.17 -2.89
C GLN A 83 -23.59 12.96 -3.78
N VAL A 84 -23.06 13.72 -4.76
CA VAL A 84 -23.87 14.48 -5.72
C VAL A 84 -24.63 13.54 -6.67
N LEU A 85 -23.96 12.51 -7.20
CA LEU A 85 -24.59 11.49 -8.05
C LEU A 85 -25.65 10.67 -7.28
N GLY A 86 -25.35 10.29 -6.04
CA GLY A 86 -26.29 9.56 -5.18
C GLY A 86 -27.56 10.34 -4.86
N LYS A 87 -27.48 11.68 -4.79
CA LYS A 87 -28.63 12.58 -4.61
C LYS A 87 -29.46 12.78 -5.89
N THR A 88 -28.90 12.50 -7.07
CA THR A 88 -29.59 12.68 -8.37
C THR A 88 -30.15 11.39 -8.98
N GLY A 89 -29.81 10.22 -8.43
CA GLY A 89 -30.10 8.92 -9.08
C GLY A 89 -31.08 7.96 -8.41
N ARG A 90 -31.62 8.19 -7.20
CA ARG A 90 -32.48 7.21 -6.53
C ARG A 90 -33.98 7.52 -6.63
N ARG A 91 -34.70 6.80 -7.51
CA ARG A 91 -36.14 6.53 -7.29
C ARG A 91 -36.27 5.47 -6.19
N PRO A 92 -37.17 5.63 -5.19
CA PRO A 92 -37.27 4.72 -4.03
C PRO A 92 -37.72 3.28 -4.30
N SER A 93 -37.97 2.89 -5.56
CA SER A 93 -38.70 1.68 -5.92
C SER A 93 -37.82 0.49 -6.34
N ASP A 94 -36.50 0.56 -6.21
CA ASP A 94 -35.58 -0.50 -6.68
C ASP A 94 -34.82 -1.20 -5.52
N SER A 95 -35.53 -1.43 -4.42
CA SER A 95 -35.03 -2.17 -3.24
C SER A 95 -34.94 -3.69 -3.48
N GLY A 96 -34.36 -4.10 -4.60
CA GLY A 96 -34.25 -5.50 -5.01
C GLY A 96 -32.93 -5.89 -5.67
N LEU A 97 -32.01 -4.96 -5.92
CA LEU A 97 -30.65 -5.31 -6.35
C LEU A 97 -29.88 -5.74 -5.09
N SER A 98 -29.63 -7.05 -4.96
CA SER A 98 -28.72 -7.62 -3.96
C SER A 98 -27.51 -6.69 -3.80
N ALA A 99 -27.23 -6.24 -2.57
CA ALA A 99 -26.00 -5.50 -2.30
C ALA A 99 -24.83 -6.31 -2.88
N GLU A 100 -24.17 -5.74 -3.87
CA GLU A 100 -23.05 -6.39 -4.56
C GLU A 100 -22.01 -6.76 -3.49
N ARG A 101 -21.77 -8.07 -3.30
CA ARG A 101 -20.86 -8.56 -2.26
C ARG A 101 -19.47 -7.96 -2.54
N SER A 102 -18.90 -7.29 -1.53
CA SER A 102 -17.56 -6.74 -1.62
C SER A 102 -16.55 -7.72 -1.01
N PRO A 103 -15.35 -7.87 -1.60
CA PRO A 103 -14.33 -8.72 -1.00
C PRO A 103 -13.86 -8.15 0.34
N CYS A 104 -13.48 -9.01 1.28
CA CYS A 104 -12.86 -8.58 2.51
C CYS A 104 -11.56 -7.81 2.25
N ARG A 105 -11.21 -6.91 3.16
CA ARG A 105 -9.91 -6.25 3.16
C ARG A 105 -8.83 -7.23 3.60
N GLY A 106 -7.59 -6.82 3.45
CA GLY A 106 -6.43 -7.57 3.88
C GLY A 106 -5.25 -6.66 4.17
N ARG A 107 -4.23 -7.25 4.75
CA ARG A 107 -2.94 -6.62 4.99
C ARG A 107 -2.01 -6.95 3.82
N VAL A 108 -1.30 -5.97 3.28
CA VAL A 108 -0.24 -6.17 2.30
C VAL A 108 1.05 -5.64 2.90
N CYS A 109 2.11 -6.43 2.87
CA CYS A 109 3.42 -6.02 3.37
C CYS A 109 4.49 -6.24 2.31
N ILE A 110 5.34 -5.25 2.15
CA ILE A 110 6.54 -5.32 1.31
C ILE A 110 7.77 -5.19 2.20
N SER A 111 8.72 -6.09 2.01
CA SER A 111 9.99 -6.15 2.75
C SER A 111 11.16 -6.44 1.81
N ASP A 112 12.37 -6.29 2.36
CA ASP A 112 13.63 -6.67 1.73
C ASP A 112 13.82 -6.07 0.33
N VAL A 113 13.43 -4.80 0.19
CA VAL A 113 13.48 -4.09 -1.08
C VAL A 113 14.92 -3.77 -1.45
N ARG A 114 15.36 -4.30 -2.59
CA ARG A 114 16.70 -4.10 -3.15
C ARG A 114 16.65 -3.70 -4.61
N ILE A 115 17.37 -2.66 -5.00
CA ILE A 115 17.42 -2.16 -6.38
C ILE A 115 18.87 -2.25 -6.88
N PRO A 116 19.20 -3.20 -7.77
CA PRO A 116 20.55 -3.35 -8.28
C PRO A 116 21.01 -2.13 -9.11
N LEU A 117 22.29 -1.80 -8.97
CA LEU A 117 22.97 -0.71 -9.68
C LEU A 117 23.82 -1.27 -10.84
N MET A 118 24.02 -0.47 -11.89
CA MET A 118 24.77 -0.84 -13.10
C MET A 118 25.91 0.14 -13.37
N TRP A 119 26.90 0.18 -12.48
CA TRP A 119 28.09 1.00 -12.69
C TRP A 119 28.86 0.57 -13.93
N LYS A 120 29.36 1.52 -14.71
CA LYS A 120 30.29 1.22 -15.81
C LYS A 120 31.63 0.77 -15.23
N ASP A 121 32.28 -0.22 -15.84
CA ASP A 121 33.58 -0.76 -15.38
C ASP A 121 34.63 0.34 -15.20
N THR A 122 34.66 1.31 -16.11
CA THR A 122 35.58 2.46 -16.07
C THR A 122 35.38 3.38 -14.87
N GLU A 123 34.22 3.34 -14.22
CA GLU A 123 33.85 4.18 -13.07
C GLU A 123 33.99 3.43 -11.75
N TYR A 124 33.73 2.12 -11.73
CA TYR A 124 33.85 1.27 -10.54
C TYR A 124 35.31 0.90 -10.23
N PHE A 125 36.11 0.54 -11.24
CA PHE A 125 37.48 0.04 -11.03
C PHE A 125 38.54 1.14 -10.83
N LYS A 126 38.30 2.39 -11.26
CA LYS A 126 39.23 3.52 -11.01
C LYS A 126 39.40 3.85 -9.52
N ASN A 127 38.42 3.49 -8.68
CA ASN A 127 38.41 3.84 -7.27
C ASN A 127 38.93 2.76 -6.31
N LYS A 128 39.24 1.54 -6.80
CA LYS A 128 39.83 0.47 -5.96
C LYS A 128 41.36 0.60 -5.78
N GLY A 129 42.02 1.50 -6.50
CA GLY A 129 43.48 1.68 -6.46
C GLY A 129 43.95 2.72 -5.42
N VAL A 130 44.36 2.26 -4.23
CA VAL A 130 45.36 2.87 -3.30
C VAL A 130 45.19 4.34 -2.87
N LEU A 131 44.10 5.04 -3.21
CA LEU A 131 43.89 6.45 -2.82
C LEU A 131 42.58 6.70 -2.06
N LEU A 132 42.07 5.70 -1.34
CA LEU A 132 40.85 5.77 -0.52
C LEU A 132 40.91 6.77 0.64
N PHE A 133 42.06 7.40 0.89
CA PHE A 133 42.21 8.40 1.96
C PHE A 133 42.30 9.85 1.45
N LEU A 134 42.28 10.11 0.14
CA LEU A 134 42.54 11.45 -0.41
C LEU A 134 41.69 11.86 -1.64
N SER A 135 40.59 11.18 -1.99
CA SER A 135 39.66 11.70 -3.02
C SER A 135 38.38 12.29 -2.38
N PRO A 136 38.16 13.61 -2.41
CA PRO A 136 36.91 14.24 -1.95
C PRO A 136 35.71 13.99 -2.89
N ASP A 137 35.96 13.54 -4.12
CA ASP A 137 34.98 13.52 -5.23
C ASP A 137 34.19 12.22 -5.34
N LEU A 138 33.71 11.70 -4.21
CA LEU A 138 32.77 10.58 -4.24
C LEU A 138 31.37 11.17 -4.49
N HIS A 139 30.94 11.24 -5.75
CA HIS A 139 29.57 11.59 -6.10
C HIS A 139 28.61 10.74 -5.24
N ARG A 140 27.81 11.43 -4.43
CA ARG A 140 26.81 10.83 -3.55
C ARG A 140 25.42 11.21 -4.05
N TRP A 141 24.54 10.23 -4.09
CA TRP A 141 23.12 10.42 -4.41
C TRP A 141 22.29 10.12 -3.19
N ALA A 142 21.36 11.00 -2.87
CA ALA A 142 20.33 10.74 -1.88
C ALA A 142 19.14 10.11 -2.58
N VAL A 143 18.72 8.92 -2.13
CA VAL A 143 17.59 8.19 -2.71
C VAL A 143 16.61 7.73 -1.65
N PHE A 144 15.33 7.67 -2.00
CA PHE A 144 14.30 7.05 -1.17
C PHE A 144 13.18 6.50 -2.06
N LEU A 145 12.38 5.57 -1.54
CA LEU A 145 11.18 5.08 -2.20
C LEU A 145 9.93 5.72 -1.59
N LEU A 146 9.02 6.13 -2.47
CA LEU A 146 7.64 6.44 -2.15
C LEU A 146 6.77 5.25 -2.59
N LEU A 147 5.96 4.73 -1.67
CA LEU A 147 5.06 3.61 -1.92
C LEU A 147 3.62 4.06 -1.74
N GLN A 148 2.77 3.75 -2.71
CA GLN A 148 1.37 4.12 -2.69
C GLN A 148 0.49 2.89 -2.92
N LEU A 149 -0.44 2.64 -1.98
CA LEU A 149 -1.50 1.65 -2.12
C LEU A 149 -2.84 2.36 -1.89
N GLY A 150 -3.53 2.69 -2.97
CA GLY A 150 -4.75 3.50 -2.93
C GLY A 150 -4.47 4.89 -2.34
N GLU A 151 -5.09 5.18 -1.19
CA GLU A 151 -4.93 6.44 -0.45
C GLU A 151 -3.73 6.43 0.52
N ASP A 152 -3.24 5.24 0.88
CA ASP A 152 -2.15 5.09 1.85
C ASP A 152 -0.80 5.27 1.14
N ILE A 153 -0.05 6.28 1.58
CA ILE A 153 1.26 6.64 1.03
C ILE A 153 2.30 6.57 2.15
N GLN A 154 3.26 5.67 1.99
CA GLN A 154 4.39 5.46 2.89
C GLN A 154 5.71 5.73 2.17
N ASP A 155 6.76 6.01 2.93
CA ASP A 155 8.09 6.30 2.41
C ASP A 155 9.16 5.53 3.19
N THR A 156 10.27 5.22 2.53
CA THR A 156 11.45 4.63 3.17
C THR A 156 12.36 5.71 3.75
N GLU A 157 13.33 5.32 4.56
CA GLU A 157 14.48 6.16 4.89
C GLU A 157 15.20 6.68 3.62
N MET A 158 15.80 7.87 3.74
CA MET A 158 16.74 8.38 2.74
C MET A 158 18.07 7.66 2.91
N ILE A 159 18.60 7.14 1.81
CA ILE A 159 19.88 6.43 1.76
C ILE A 159 20.84 7.24 0.88
N LEU A 160 22.09 7.37 1.34
CA LEU A 160 23.17 7.90 0.53
C LEU A 160 23.82 6.76 -0.25
N VAL A 161 23.82 6.89 -1.57
CA VAL A 161 24.39 5.94 -2.52
C VAL A 161 25.67 6.51 -3.07
N ASP A 162 26.70 5.69 -3.15
CA ASP A 162 27.94 6.00 -3.84
C ASP A 162 28.39 4.81 -4.69
N ARG A 163 29.51 4.98 -5.40
CA ARG A 163 30.06 3.96 -6.31
C ARG A 163 30.53 2.68 -5.62
N THR A 164 30.55 2.61 -4.29
CA THR A 164 30.94 1.40 -3.55
C THR A 164 29.79 0.41 -3.42
N LEU A 165 28.54 0.85 -3.58
CA LEU A 165 27.34 0.02 -3.45
C LEU A 165 27.03 -0.72 -4.75
N THR A 166 26.61 -1.98 -4.66
CA THR A 166 26.13 -2.77 -5.81
C THR A 166 24.62 -2.69 -5.98
N ASP A 167 23.91 -2.33 -4.92
CA ASP A 167 22.46 -2.28 -4.85
C ASP A 167 22.03 -1.28 -3.76
N ILE A 168 20.85 -0.71 -3.92
CA ILE A 168 20.18 0.11 -2.92
C ILE A 168 19.29 -0.81 -2.10
N SER A 169 19.55 -0.92 -0.80
CA SER A 169 18.80 -1.80 0.11
C SER A 169 18.04 -0.99 1.17
N PHE A 170 16.72 -1.13 1.24
CA PHE A 170 15.89 -0.48 2.26
C PHE A 170 15.52 -1.45 3.38
N GLN A 171 15.68 -1.03 4.64
CA GLN A 171 15.50 -1.92 5.81
C GLN A 171 14.08 -1.94 6.37
N ASN A 172 13.24 -0.98 5.99
CA ASN A 172 11.89 -0.87 6.55
C ASN A 172 10.91 -1.85 5.88
N ASN A 173 10.21 -2.62 6.70
CA ASN A 173 9.02 -3.36 6.28
C ASN A 173 7.84 -2.39 6.26
N LEU A 174 7.19 -2.25 5.11
CA LEU A 174 6.07 -1.34 4.95
C LEU A 174 4.77 -2.14 4.92
N LEU A 175 3.84 -1.79 5.79
CA LEU A 175 2.59 -2.53 6.03
C LEU A 175 1.39 -1.64 5.72
N PHE A 176 0.54 -2.12 4.83
CA PHE A 176 -0.75 -1.54 4.47
C PHE A 176 -1.85 -2.42 5.06
N THR A 177 -2.80 -1.87 5.82
CA THR A 177 -3.79 -2.68 6.57
C THR A 177 -5.15 -2.79 5.89
N GLU A 178 -5.45 -1.91 4.94
CA GLU A 178 -6.76 -1.77 4.31
C GLU A 178 -6.73 -2.10 2.80
N ALA A 179 -5.89 -3.06 2.40
CA ALA A 179 -5.75 -3.44 1.00
C ALA A 179 -6.97 -4.25 0.52
N ARG A 180 -7.34 -4.05 -0.74
CA ARG A 180 -8.32 -4.88 -1.46
C ARG A 180 -7.60 -5.88 -2.38
N PRO A 181 -8.24 -6.97 -2.84
CA PRO A 181 -7.60 -7.93 -3.74
C PRO A 181 -7.20 -7.34 -5.11
N ASP A 182 -7.85 -6.26 -5.54
CA ASP A 182 -7.55 -5.51 -6.76
C ASP A 182 -6.51 -4.39 -6.55
N PHE A 183 -5.71 -4.45 -5.48
CA PHE A 183 -4.74 -3.40 -5.18
C PHE A 183 -3.70 -3.22 -6.29
N GLU A 184 -3.27 -1.97 -6.44
CA GLU A 184 -2.11 -1.57 -7.20
C GLU A 184 -1.14 -0.86 -6.25
N LEU A 185 -0.05 -1.55 -5.89
CA LEU A 185 1.02 -1.01 -5.06
C LEU A 185 2.05 -0.37 -5.98
N ARG A 186 2.05 0.96 -6.04
CA ARG A 186 3.03 1.72 -6.84
C ARG A 186 4.28 1.98 -6.03
N LEU A 187 5.44 1.69 -6.61
CA LEU A 187 6.76 2.03 -6.08
C LEU A 187 7.37 3.12 -6.97
N GLU A 188 7.80 4.22 -6.37
CA GLU A 188 8.46 5.33 -7.06
C GLU A 188 9.80 5.64 -6.38
N LEU A 189 10.90 5.43 -7.11
CA LEU A 189 12.25 5.73 -6.64
C LEU A 189 12.59 7.18 -6.97
N TYR A 190 12.84 7.96 -5.94
CA TYR A 190 13.28 9.35 -6.05
C TYR A 190 14.76 9.48 -5.74
N GLY A 191 15.44 10.37 -6.46
CA GLY A 191 16.85 10.65 -6.27
C GLY A 191 17.21 12.13 -6.39
N ALA A 192 18.23 12.55 -5.65
CA ALA A 192 18.81 13.88 -5.70
C ALA A 192 20.33 13.80 -5.57
N CYS A 193 21.06 14.62 -6.33
CA CYS A 193 22.50 14.76 -6.14
C CYS A 193 22.78 15.46 -4.81
N VAL A 194 23.80 14.98 -4.06
CA VAL A 194 24.21 15.53 -2.77
C VAL A 194 25.26 16.63 -2.94
N GLU A 195 26.01 16.62 -4.04
CA GLU A 195 27.16 17.51 -4.22
C GLU A 195 26.80 18.99 -4.27
N GLU A 196 27.76 19.78 -3.79
CA GLU A 196 27.77 21.22 -3.77
C GLU A 196 27.86 21.73 -5.21
N GLU A 197 26.93 22.57 -5.63
CA GLU A 197 27.10 23.41 -6.82
C GLU A 197 28.22 24.42 -6.49
N GLY A 198 29.47 23.98 -6.61
CA GLY A 198 30.65 24.76 -6.27
C GLY A 198 30.68 26.06 -7.08
N ALA A 199 30.58 27.18 -6.37
CA ALA A 199 31.27 28.44 -6.66
C ALA A 199 31.19 29.03 -8.09
N LEU A 200 30.11 28.83 -8.87
CA LEU A 200 29.90 29.56 -10.14
C LEU A 200 28.48 30.13 -10.35
N ALA A 201 27.57 30.03 -9.38
CA ALA A 201 26.25 30.67 -9.47
C ALA A 201 26.23 32.16 -9.05
N GLY A 202 27.38 32.82 -8.99
CA GLY A 202 27.55 34.24 -8.67
C GLY A 202 27.41 35.20 -9.86
N ALA A 203 26.57 34.89 -10.86
CA ALA A 203 26.31 35.81 -11.96
C ALA A 203 24.80 36.05 -12.11
N PRO A 204 24.29 37.29 -11.96
CA PRO A 204 22.89 37.60 -12.20
C PRO A 204 22.63 37.48 -13.70
N LYS A 205 22.00 36.38 -14.12
CA LYS A 205 21.59 36.20 -15.52
C LYS A 205 20.50 37.22 -15.83
N ARG A 206 20.94 38.24 -16.58
CA ARG A 206 20.18 39.35 -17.14
C ARG A 206 18.88 38.88 -17.79
N LEU A 207 17.85 39.69 -17.56
CA LEU A 207 16.56 39.70 -18.23
C LEU A 207 16.69 39.41 -19.73
N ALA A 208 16.16 38.26 -20.17
CA ALA A 208 15.78 38.04 -21.55
C ALA A 208 14.26 37.89 -21.58
N THR A 209 13.59 39.04 -21.61
CA THR A 209 12.19 39.15 -22.01
C THR A 209 12.06 38.68 -23.45
N LYS A 210 11.55 37.46 -23.66
CA LYS A 210 10.86 37.08 -24.90
C LYS A 210 9.43 36.71 -24.56
N LEU A 211 8.59 37.74 -24.59
CA LEU A 211 7.14 37.63 -24.61
C LEU A 211 6.72 37.08 -25.98
N SER A 212 6.42 35.79 -26.07
CA SER A 212 5.56 35.30 -27.14
C SER A 212 4.11 35.48 -26.70
N SER A 213 3.52 36.60 -27.13
CA SER A 213 2.10 36.86 -27.07
C SER A 213 1.32 35.82 -27.90
N SER A 214 0.46 35.03 -27.25
CA SER A 214 -0.81 34.64 -27.86
C SER A 214 -1.89 34.46 -26.78
N LEU A 215 -2.69 35.51 -26.62
CA LEU A 215 -3.99 35.49 -25.96
C LEU A 215 -4.97 34.80 -26.91
N GLY A 216 -5.17 33.49 -26.73
CA GLY A 216 -6.27 32.74 -27.33
C GLY A 216 -7.42 32.59 -26.34
N ARG A 217 -8.51 33.32 -26.57
CA ARG A 217 -9.75 33.24 -25.80
C ARG A 217 -10.38 31.86 -25.99
N SER A 218 -10.33 31.00 -24.97
CA SER A 218 -11.32 29.93 -24.82
C SER A 218 -11.50 29.56 -23.35
N SER A 219 -12.57 30.10 -22.77
CA SER A 219 -13.10 29.76 -21.46
C SER A 219 -13.39 28.27 -21.32
N GLY A 220 -13.07 27.72 -20.14
CA GLY A 220 -13.90 26.73 -19.47
C GLY A 220 -14.06 25.34 -20.11
N ARG A 221 -12.97 24.58 -20.32
CA ARG A 221 -13.08 23.10 -20.36
C ARG A 221 -11.83 22.25 -20.09
N ARG A 222 -10.72 22.79 -19.56
CA ARG A 222 -9.48 22.00 -19.33
C ARG A 222 -9.07 21.81 -17.87
N VAL A 223 -10.03 21.72 -16.94
CA VAL A 223 -9.73 21.31 -15.55
C VAL A 223 -10.01 19.81 -15.33
N ARG A 224 -10.70 19.13 -16.26
CA ARG A 224 -11.02 17.71 -16.13
C ARG A 224 -9.98 16.76 -16.76
N ALA A 225 -9.13 17.27 -17.65
CA ALA A 225 -8.16 16.44 -18.40
C ALA A 225 -6.77 16.29 -17.73
N SER A 226 -6.48 17.02 -16.65
CA SER A 226 -5.21 16.86 -15.90
C SER A 226 -5.31 15.86 -14.75
N LEU A 227 -6.50 15.39 -14.40
CA LEU A 227 -6.70 14.42 -13.32
C LEU A 227 -6.72 12.96 -13.83
N GLU A 228 -7.05 12.75 -15.11
CA GLU A 228 -7.06 11.42 -15.74
C GLU A 228 -5.67 10.94 -16.19
N ASN A 229 -4.65 11.81 -16.18
CA ASN A 229 -3.28 11.49 -16.57
C ASN A 229 -2.26 11.62 -15.42
N ALA A 230 -2.65 11.24 -14.20
CA ALA A 230 -1.76 11.13 -13.03
C ALA A 230 -0.79 9.92 -13.11
N GLY A 231 -0.39 9.53 -14.32
CA GLY A 231 0.43 8.37 -14.62
C GLY A 231 1.75 8.67 -15.33
N GLY A 232 2.13 9.94 -15.54
CA GLY A 232 3.40 10.22 -16.21
C GLY A 232 3.65 11.70 -16.45
N SER A 233 4.26 12.36 -15.45
CA SER A 233 5.09 13.55 -15.60
C SER A 233 5.34 14.10 -14.19
N GLY A 234 6.60 14.12 -13.75
CA GLY A 234 7.03 14.59 -12.42
C GLY A 234 6.87 16.09 -12.15
N SER A 235 5.89 16.73 -12.77
CA SER A 235 5.45 18.09 -12.44
C SER A 235 4.31 18.01 -11.44
N THR A 236 4.50 18.54 -10.25
CA THR A 236 3.42 18.71 -9.27
C THR A 236 2.22 19.40 -9.94
N PRO A 237 0.98 18.89 -9.76
CA PRO A 237 -0.18 19.59 -10.26
C PRO A 237 -0.22 21.01 -9.66
N ILE A 238 -0.70 21.97 -10.44
CA ILE A 238 -0.78 23.43 -10.17
C ILE A 238 -1.49 23.79 -8.84
N LEU A 239 -1.97 22.80 -8.08
CA LEU A 239 -2.71 22.97 -6.83
C LEU A 239 -1.81 23.20 -5.60
N LEU A 240 -0.57 22.72 -5.60
CA LEU A 240 0.40 22.97 -4.52
C LEU A 240 1.68 23.58 -5.10
N PRO A 241 1.77 24.92 -5.17
CA PRO A 241 2.99 25.59 -5.56
C PRO A 241 4.20 25.10 -4.73
N THR A 242 5.34 25.02 -5.42
CA THR A 242 6.61 24.70 -4.79
C THR A 242 6.97 25.90 -3.90
N PRO A 243 7.23 25.70 -2.60
CA PRO A 243 7.57 26.81 -1.73
C PRO A 243 8.76 27.57 -2.31
N ALA A 244 8.73 28.90 -2.22
CA ALA A 244 9.78 29.80 -2.73
C ALA A 244 11.16 29.59 -2.06
N VAL A 245 11.26 28.68 -1.09
CA VAL A 245 12.48 28.30 -0.38
C VAL A 245 13.32 27.40 -1.29
N GLY A 246 14.48 27.90 -1.71
CA GLY A 246 15.44 27.13 -2.48
C GLY A 246 15.94 25.92 -1.68
N GLY A 247 15.78 24.72 -2.21
CA GLY A 247 16.26 23.48 -1.61
C GLY A 247 16.67 22.46 -2.68
N PRO A 248 17.27 21.34 -2.27
CA PRO A 248 17.54 20.20 -3.15
C PRO A 248 16.29 19.81 -3.95
N ARG A 249 16.47 19.26 -5.14
CA ARG A 249 15.34 18.72 -5.93
C ARG A 249 15.49 17.22 -6.10
N TYR A 250 14.49 16.50 -5.59
CA TYR A 250 14.30 15.10 -5.91
C TYR A 250 13.64 14.96 -7.28
N HIS A 251 14.14 14.01 -8.05
CA HIS A 251 13.61 13.63 -9.35
C HIS A 251 13.20 12.17 -9.31
N LEU A 252 12.11 11.84 -10.00
CA LEU A 252 11.71 10.46 -10.20
C LEU A 252 12.75 9.75 -11.08
N LEU A 253 13.37 8.70 -10.56
CA LEU A 253 14.40 7.92 -11.25
C LEU A 253 13.82 6.68 -11.92
N ALA A 254 12.91 5.98 -11.24
CA ALA A 254 12.26 4.78 -11.74
C ALA A 254 10.95 4.52 -11.01
N HIS A 255 10.08 3.71 -11.60
CA HIS A 255 8.85 3.28 -10.96
C HIS A 255 8.39 1.88 -11.42
N THR A 256 7.55 1.24 -10.62
CA THR A 256 6.84 0.00 -10.99
C THR A 256 5.52 -0.11 -10.23
N THR A 257 4.64 -1.01 -10.66
CA THR A 257 3.37 -1.30 -10.00
C THR A 257 3.27 -2.79 -9.74
N LEU A 258 3.13 -3.17 -8.47
CA LEU A 258 2.93 -4.54 -8.04
C LEU A 258 1.45 -4.77 -7.71
N THR A 259 0.92 -5.93 -8.10
CA THR A 259 -0.49 -6.30 -7.88
C THR A 259 -0.57 -7.63 -7.14
N LEU A 260 -1.78 -8.15 -6.94
CA LEU A 260 -1.99 -9.49 -6.36
C LEU A 260 -1.19 -10.59 -7.07
N ALA A 261 -0.89 -10.45 -8.37
CA ALA A 261 -0.08 -11.42 -9.11
C ALA A 261 1.40 -11.45 -8.68
N ALA A 262 1.90 -10.38 -8.06
CA ALA A 262 3.26 -10.30 -7.53
C ALA A 262 3.38 -10.91 -6.12
N VAL A 263 2.26 -11.20 -5.45
CA VAL A 263 2.23 -11.72 -4.08
C VAL A 263 2.67 -13.18 -4.05
N GLN A 264 3.68 -13.48 -3.23
CA GLN A 264 4.13 -14.84 -2.95
C GLN A 264 4.90 -14.93 -1.62
N ASP A 265 5.02 -16.14 -1.09
CA ASP A 265 5.84 -16.42 0.09
C ASP A 265 7.33 -16.56 -0.30
N GLY A 266 7.97 -15.48 -0.74
CA GLY A 266 9.38 -15.49 -1.09
C GLY A 266 9.86 -14.27 -1.89
N PHE A 267 11.16 -14.22 -2.17
CA PHE A 267 11.77 -13.16 -2.96
C PHE A 267 11.39 -13.22 -4.44
N ARG A 268 11.07 -12.08 -5.04
CA ARG A 268 10.91 -11.91 -6.49
C ARG A 268 11.70 -10.73 -7.01
N THR A 269 12.05 -10.83 -8.29
CA THR A 269 12.52 -9.70 -9.10
C THR A 269 11.36 -9.20 -9.95
N HIS A 270 11.20 -7.89 -10.02
CA HIS A 270 10.21 -7.18 -10.83
C HIS A 270 10.91 -6.13 -11.67
N ASP A 271 10.37 -5.87 -12.85
CA ASP A 271 10.92 -4.85 -13.75
C ASP A 271 10.62 -3.44 -13.20
N LEU A 272 11.61 -2.55 -13.33
CA LEU A 272 11.49 -1.12 -13.06
C LEU A 272 11.51 -0.35 -14.38
N THR A 273 10.51 0.49 -14.58
CA THR A 273 10.51 1.47 -15.68
C THR A 273 11.38 2.66 -15.29
N LEU A 274 12.44 2.91 -16.06
CA LEU A 274 13.35 4.03 -15.84
C LEU A 274 12.73 5.35 -16.32
N ALA A 275 12.74 6.36 -15.46
CA ALA A 275 12.21 7.70 -15.74
C ALA A 275 13.31 8.77 -15.92
N SER A 276 14.56 8.42 -15.60
CA SER A 276 15.72 9.32 -15.68
C SER A 276 16.79 8.78 -16.64
N HIS A 277 17.55 9.69 -17.25
CA HIS A 277 18.61 9.40 -18.23
C HIS A 277 19.89 10.14 -17.86
N GLU A 278 21.03 9.77 -18.46
CA GLU A 278 22.39 10.23 -18.10
C GLU A 278 22.56 11.77 -18.03
N GLU A 279 21.71 12.53 -18.72
CA GLU A 279 21.72 13.99 -18.73
C GLU A 279 21.10 14.64 -17.47
N ASN A 280 20.40 13.87 -16.63
CA ASN A 280 19.78 14.38 -15.42
C ASN A 280 20.84 14.51 -14.29
N PRO A 281 20.94 15.65 -13.59
CA PRO A 281 21.90 15.81 -12.49
C PRO A 281 21.68 14.81 -11.34
N ALA A 282 20.47 14.26 -11.19
CA ALA A 282 20.16 13.22 -10.22
C ALA A 282 20.24 11.79 -10.80
N TRP A 283 20.75 11.61 -12.03
CA TRP A 283 20.83 10.31 -12.67
C TRP A 283 21.68 9.33 -11.86
N LEU A 284 21.17 8.11 -11.73
CA LEU A 284 21.82 7.00 -11.07
C LEU A 284 21.72 5.78 -12.01
N PRO A 285 22.80 5.02 -12.21
CA PRO A 285 22.77 3.87 -13.11
C PRO A 285 22.02 2.70 -12.45
N LEU A 286 20.72 2.61 -12.72
CA LEU A 286 19.86 1.52 -12.24
C LEU A 286 19.91 0.34 -13.22
N TYR A 287 19.90 -0.88 -12.70
CA TYR A 287 19.83 -2.09 -13.54
C TYR A 287 18.49 -2.21 -14.29
N GLY A 288 17.42 -1.62 -13.76
CA GLY A 288 16.07 -1.75 -14.30
C GLY A 288 15.24 -2.84 -13.65
N SER A 289 15.62 -3.31 -12.46
CA SER A 289 14.83 -4.25 -11.67
C SER A 289 14.78 -3.86 -10.18
N VAL A 290 13.74 -4.33 -9.50
CA VAL A 290 13.60 -4.29 -8.05
C VAL A 290 13.37 -5.69 -7.53
N CYS A 291 14.10 -6.07 -6.49
CA CYS A 291 13.92 -7.30 -5.75
C CYS A 291 13.17 -6.99 -4.46
N CYS A 292 12.11 -7.73 -4.15
CA CYS A 292 11.40 -7.58 -2.89
C CYS A 292 10.65 -8.86 -2.51
N ARG A 293 10.20 -8.92 -1.26
CA ARG A 293 9.19 -9.88 -0.79
C ARG A 293 7.87 -9.13 -0.62
N LEU A 294 6.83 -9.57 -1.34
CA LEU A 294 5.49 -9.00 -1.25
C LEU A 294 4.53 -10.09 -0.76
N VAL A 295 3.95 -9.87 0.42
CA VAL A 295 3.01 -10.80 1.06
C VAL A 295 1.66 -10.14 1.29
N ALA A 296 0.59 -10.93 1.23
CA ALA A 296 -0.75 -10.48 1.57
C ALA A 296 -1.43 -11.44 2.55
N GLN A 297 -2.18 -10.87 3.49
CA GLN A 297 -2.99 -11.58 4.48
C GLN A 297 -4.43 -11.06 4.40
N PRO A 298 -5.33 -11.77 3.71
CA PRO A 298 -6.75 -11.45 3.73
C PRO A 298 -7.30 -11.50 5.16
N LEU A 299 -8.24 -10.62 5.51
CA LEU A 299 -8.85 -10.63 6.84
C LEU A 299 -9.62 -11.92 7.09
N CYS A 300 -10.27 -12.49 6.07
CA CYS A 300 -10.96 -13.78 6.19
C CYS A 300 -10.02 -14.92 6.62
N MET A 301 -8.72 -14.81 6.36
CA MET A 301 -7.70 -15.79 6.76
C MET A 301 -7.18 -15.58 8.18
N THR A 302 -7.20 -14.35 8.68
CA THR A 302 -6.54 -13.98 9.94
C THR A 302 -7.51 -13.70 11.08
N GLN A 303 -8.76 -13.36 10.78
CA GLN A 303 -9.81 -13.04 11.74
C GLN A 303 -10.99 -14.02 11.65
N PRO A 304 -11.69 -14.30 12.77
CA PRO A 304 -12.95 -15.02 12.73
C PRO A 304 -14.00 -14.27 11.89
N THR A 305 -14.56 -14.92 10.88
CA THR A 305 -15.63 -14.37 10.03
C THR A 305 -17.03 -14.71 10.54
N ALA A 306 -17.16 -15.80 11.29
CA ALA A 306 -18.36 -16.16 12.03
C ALA A 306 -18.02 -16.96 13.28
N SER A 307 -18.82 -16.82 14.33
CA SER A 307 -18.74 -17.67 15.53
C SER A 307 -20.12 -17.89 16.14
N GLY A 308 -20.30 -19.01 16.82
CA GLY A 308 -21.56 -19.31 17.51
C GLY A 308 -21.74 -20.76 17.92
N SER A 309 -22.77 -21.01 18.72
CA SER A 309 -23.14 -22.34 19.17
C SER A 309 -23.72 -23.18 18.03
N LEU A 310 -23.18 -24.38 17.85
CA LEU A 310 -23.61 -25.35 16.85
C LEU A 310 -23.80 -26.73 17.49
N ARG A 311 -24.67 -27.54 16.91
CA ARG A 311 -24.68 -28.99 17.11
C ARG A 311 -24.16 -29.66 15.85
N VAL A 312 -23.15 -30.51 15.96
CA VAL A 312 -22.49 -31.12 14.80
C VAL A 312 -22.65 -32.63 14.85
N GLN A 313 -23.09 -33.19 13.73
CA GLN A 313 -23.04 -34.61 13.46
C GLN A 313 -21.84 -34.89 12.54
N GLN A 314 -20.87 -35.67 13.04
CA GLN A 314 -19.66 -36.02 12.30
C GLN A 314 -19.91 -37.13 11.28
N ALA A 315 -19.12 -37.14 10.20
CA ALA A 315 -19.20 -38.19 9.18
C ALA A 315 -18.70 -39.52 9.74
N GLY A 316 -19.56 -40.55 9.76
CA GLY A 316 -19.20 -41.91 10.17
C GLY A 316 -19.74 -42.36 11.53
N GLU A 317 -20.23 -41.45 12.37
CA GLU A 317 -20.85 -41.77 13.66
C GLU A 317 -22.38 -41.74 13.56
N GLN A 318 -23.04 -42.89 13.80
CA GLN A 318 -24.50 -42.91 13.90
C GLN A 318 -24.93 -42.33 15.25
N GLN A 319 -25.63 -41.19 15.19
CA GLN A 319 -26.45 -40.56 16.23
C GLN A 319 -25.81 -39.65 17.30
N ASP A 320 -24.49 -39.43 17.36
CA ASP A 320 -23.96 -38.51 18.39
C ASP A 320 -23.87 -37.05 17.89
N TRP A 321 -24.73 -36.20 18.45
CA TRP A 321 -24.74 -34.76 18.18
C TRP A 321 -23.89 -34.05 19.23
N ALA A 322 -22.70 -33.61 18.85
CA ALA A 322 -21.84 -32.84 19.73
C ALA A 322 -22.27 -31.38 19.77
N ARG A 323 -22.53 -30.83 20.96
CA ARG A 323 -22.68 -29.37 21.14
C ARG A 323 -21.29 -28.74 21.19
N VAL A 324 -21.06 -27.76 20.33
CA VAL A 324 -19.77 -27.08 20.18
C VAL A 324 -19.96 -25.58 20.02
N HIS A 325 -18.91 -24.82 20.28
CA HIS A 325 -18.75 -23.46 19.81
C HIS A 325 -17.96 -23.49 18.50
N GLY A 326 -18.61 -23.17 17.38
CA GLY A 326 -17.99 -23.11 16.06
C GLY A 326 -17.36 -21.74 15.80
N VAL A 327 -16.16 -21.72 15.24
CA VAL A 327 -15.46 -20.50 14.80
C VAL A 327 -14.97 -20.70 13.36
N LEU A 328 -15.51 -19.93 12.43
CA LEU A 328 -15.07 -19.89 11.04
C LEU A 328 -13.91 -18.90 10.92
N LYS A 329 -12.72 -19.38 10.56
CA LYS A 329 -11.53 -18.56 10.39
C LYS A 329 -10.63 -19.20 9.35
N GLY A 330 -10.24 -18.43 8.34
CA GLY A 330 -9.52 -18.94 7.17
C GLY A 330 -10.31 -20.01 6.45
N THR A 331 -9.63 -21.09 6.09
CA THR A 331 -10.21 -22.24 5.37
C THR A 331 -10.75 -23.30 6.32
N ASP A 332 -11.06 -22.95 7.57
CA ASP A 332 -11.41 -23.91 8.61
C ASP A 332 -12.60 -23.44 9.45
N LEU A 333 -13.49 -24.38 9.76
CA LEU A 333 -14.47 -24.26 10.83
C LEU A 333 -13.96 -25.05 12.05
N PHE A 334 -13.44 -24.33 13.03
CA PHE A 334 -12.93 -24.87 14.29
C PHE A 334 -14.10 -25.14 15.24
N CYS A 335 -14.17 -26.34 15.81
CA CYS A 335 -15.22 -26.71 16.76
C CYS A 335 -14.63 -26.89 18.16
N TYR A 336 -14.94 -25.98 19.08
CA TYR A 336 -14.50 -25.99 20.47
C TYR A 336 -15.60 -26.51 21.39
N ARG A 337 -15.26 -26.96 22.61
CA ARG A 337 -16.28 -27.37 23.58
C ARG A 337 -17.13 -26.18 24.07
N GLN A 338 -16.51 -25.02 24.23
CA GLN A 338 -17.11 -23.78 24.74
C GLN A 338 -16.36 -22.55 24.19
N SER A 339 -16.93 -21.35 24.30
CA SER A 339 -16.33 -20.10 23.79
C SER A 339 -14.98 -19.79 24.43
N GLU A 340 -14.84 -20.07 25.72
CA GLU A 340 -13.65 -19.72 26.51
C GLU A 340 -12.43 -20.51 26.06
N ASP A 341 -12.63 -21.70 25.49
CA ASP A 341 -11.54 -22.52 24.96
C ASP A 341 -10.94 -21.90 23.70
N ALA A 342 -11.77 -21.26 22.86
CA ALA A 342 -11.31 -20.53 21.68
C ALA A 342 -10.53 -19.27 22.09
N ASP A 343 -11.06 -18.50 23.06
CA ASP A 343 -10.42 -17.29 23.57
C ASP A 343 -9.08 -17.57 24.27
N ALA A 344 -8.98 -18.71 24.96
CA ALA A 344 -7.76 -19.18 25.60
C ALA A 344 -6.74 -19.79 24.62
N GLY A 345 -7.07 -19.91 23.33
CA GLY A 345 -6.20 -20.50 22.31
C GLY A 345 -5.93 -21.98 22.51
N LYS A 346 -6.88 -22.73 23.09
CA LYS A 346 -6.78 -24.20 23.23
C LYS A 346 -6.95 -24.87 21.88
N GLU A 347 -6.57 -26.14 21.78
CA GLU A 347 -6.82 -26.94 20.57
C GLU A 347 -8.32 -27.23 20.39
N PRO A 348 -8.84 -27.18 19.15
CA PRO A 348 -10.23 -27.52 18.85
C PRO A 348 -10.48 -29.02 19.05
N LEU A 349 -11.73 -29.40 19.32
CA LEU A 349 -12.14 -30.82 19.40
C LEU A 349 -11.96 -31.53 18.06
N PHE A 350 -12.33 -30.83 16.99
CA PHE A 350 -12.12 -31.22 15.60
C PHE A 350 -12.27 -29.98 14.71
N THR A 351 -11.84 -30.11 13.46
CA THR A 351 -11.86 -29.03 12.47
C THR A 351 -12.50 -29.53 11.19
N ILE A 352 -13.41 -28.74 10.61
CA ILE A 352 -14.00 -29.01 9.30
C ILE A 352 -13.31 -28.10 8.29
N ALA A 353 -12.52 -28.69 7.40
CA ALA A 353 -11.82 -27.96 6.35
C ALA A 353 -12.78 -27.48 5.25
N ILE A 354 -12.59 -26.24 4.81
CA ILE A 354 -13.35 -25.53 3.79
C ILE A 354 -12.40 -25.10 2.68
N ASN A 355 -12.57 -25.73 1.52
CA ASN A 355 -11.81 -25.47 0.30
C ASN A 355 -12.72 -25.05 -0.86
N LYS A 356 -12.15 -24.90 -2.05
CA LYS A 356 -12.86 -24.49 -3.27
C LYS A 356 -13.89 -25.54 -3.73
N GLU A 357 -13.71 -26.79 -3.34
CA GLU A 357 -14.56 -27.93 -3.67
C GLU A 357 -15.68 -28.14 -2.63
N THR A 358 -15.68 -27.39 -1.54
CA THR A 358 -16.64 -27.53 -0.46
C THR A 358 -18.04 -27.11 -0.91
N ARG A 359 -19.00 -28.00 -0.75
CA ARG A 359 -20.41 -27.76 -1.06
C ARG A 359 -21.20 -27.56 0.21
N VAL A 360 -21.90 -26.43 0.27
CA VAL A 360 -22.74 -26.05 1.41
C VAL A 360 -24.21 -26.07 0.98
N GLN A 361 -25.06 -26.79 1.72
CA GLN A 361 -26.50 -26.84 1.46
C GLN A 361 -27.29 -26.64 2.75
N ALA A 362 -28.28 -25.76 2.72
CA ALA A 362 -29.27 -25.65 3.80
C ALA A 362 -30.24 -26.83 3.74
N GLY A 363 -30.65 -27.34 4.90
CA GLY A 363 -31.70 -28.36 4.97
C GLY A 363 -33.05 -27.81 4.51
N GLU A 364 -33.82 -28.62 3.79
CA GLU A 364 -35.16 -28.23 3.34
C GLU A 364 -36.10 -28.00 4.53
N LEU A 365 -36.79 -26.85 4.52
CA LEU A 365 -37.86 -26.54 5.46
C LEU A 365 -39.12 -27.28 5.03
N ASP A 366 -39.25 -28.54 5.44
CA ASP A 366 -40.50 -29.25 5.28
C ASP A 366 -41.57 -28.62 6.22
N GLN A 367 -42.74 -28.30 5.68
CA GLN A 367 -43.80 -27.57 6.39
C GLN A 367 -44.46 -28.43 7.50
N ALA A 368 -44.08 -29.70 7.60
CA ALA A 368 -44.47 -30.60 8.67
C ALA A 368 -43.53 -30.48 9.88
N THR A 369 -43.92 -29.62 10.82
CA THR A 369 -43.60 -29.68 12.27
C THR A 369 -42.14 -29.95 12.69
N GLY A 370 -41.44 -28.88 13.09
CA GLY A 370 -40.41 -28.94 14.15
C GLY A 370 -39.04 -29.50 13.79
N ARG A 371 -38.72 -29.71 12.50
CA ARG A 371 -37.37 -30.08 12.10
C ARG A 371 -36.36 -28.96 12.43
N PRO A 372 -35.15 -29.31 12.87
CA PRO A 372 -34.15 -28.33 13.23
C PRO A 372 -33.53 -27.62 12.02
N PHE A 373 -33.11 -26.37 12.20
CA PHE A 373 -32.41 -25.59 11.18
C PHE A 373 -31.03 -26.19 10.93
N THR A 374 -30.86 -26.83 9.77
CA THR A 374 -29.66 -27.60 9.46
C THR A 374 -28.91 -27.04 8.26
N LEU A 375 -27.59 -27.22 8.28
CA LEU A 375 -26.64 -26.83 7.26
C LEU A 375 -25.70 -28.01 7.05
N SER A 376 -25.59 -28.50 5.81
CA SER A 376 -24.63 -29.54 5.47
C SER A 376 -23.40 -28.92 4.82
N ILE A 377 -22.22 -29.33 5.28
CA ILE A 377 -20.93 -28.99 4.68
C ILE A 377 -20.35 -30.31 4.18
N SER A 378 -20.13 -30.40 2.87
CA SER A 378 -19.55 -31.60 2.26
C SER A 378 -18.31 -31.27 1.45
N ASN A 379 -17.27 -32.09 1.63
CA ASN A 379 -16.03 -31.99 0.90
C ASN A 379 -15.73 -33.34 0.22
N GLN A 380 -15.10 -33.28 -0.95
CA GLN A 380 -14.76 -34.45 -1.74
C GLN A 380 -13.25 -34.68 -1.67
N TYR A 381 -12.86 -35.81 -1.08
CA TYR A 381 -11.47 -36.23 -0.96
C TYR A 381 -11.26 -37.46 -1.85
N GLY A 382 -10.97 -37.24 -3.14
CA GLY A 382 -10.90 -38.32 -4.12
C GLY A 382 -12.27 -38.96 -4.36
N GLU A 383 -12.41 -40.26 -4.08
CA GLU A 383 -13.69 -40.98 -4.18
C GLU A 383 -14.57 -40.84 -2.92
N ASP A 384 -13.99 -40.44 -1.79
CA ASP A 384 -14.70 -40.35 -0.52
C ASP A 384 -15.33 -38.95 -0.34
N LYS A 385 -16.64 -38.95 -0.09
CA LYS A 385 -17.39 -37.74 0.25
C LYS A 385 -17.59 -37.64 1.76
N MET A 386 -16.91 -36.70 2.39
CA MET A 386 -17.10 -36.41 3.80
C MET A 386 -18.19 -35.34 3.95
N THR A 387 -19.24 -35.62 4.72
CA THR A 387 -20.35 -34.69 4.94
C THR A 387 -20.60 -34.50 6.44
N HIS A 388 -20.52 -33.25 6.89
CA HIS A 388 -20.87 -32.84 8.25
C HIS A 388 -22.22 -32.15 8.24
N ILE A 389 -23.08 -32.48 9.20
CA ILE A 389 -24.38 -31.82 9.37
C ILE A 389 -24.32 -30.96 10.62
N LEU A 390 -24.51 -29.66 10.41
CA LEU A 390 -24.55 -28.64 11.45
C LEU A 390 -26.01 -28.29 11.73
N GLN A 391 -26.37 -28.14 13.00
CA GLN A 391 -27.67 -27.72 13.46
C GLN A 391 -27.51 -26.39 14.22
N THR A 392 -28.29 -25.38 13.81
CA THR A 392 -28.31 -24.05 14.40
C THR A 392 -29.55 -23.85 15.28
N GLU A 393 -29.47 -22.88 16.20
CA GLU A 393 -30.55 -22.63 17.18
C GLU A 393 -31.75 -21.88 16.58
N SER A 394 -31.55 -21.17 15.45
CA SER A 394 -32.61 -20.37 14.81
C SER A 394 -32.40 -20.23 13.30
N ARG A 395 -33.47 -19.87 12.58
CA ARG A 395 -33.40 -19.49 11.17
C ARG A 395 -32.45 -18.32 10.92
N GLY A 396 -32.41 -17.34 11.82
CA GLY A 396 -31.49 -16.20 11.73
C GLY A 396 -30.04 -16.64 11.85
N ALA A 397 -29.74 -17.55 12.77
CA ALA A 397 -28.40 -18.15 12.89
C ALA A 397 -28.03 -18.96 11.64
N LEU A 398 -28.95 -19.76 11.09
CA LEU A 398 -28.72 -20.48 9.82
C LEU A 398 -28.35 -19.52 8.68
N GLN A 399 -29.12 -18.44 8.50
CA GLN A 399 -28.84 -17.45 7.46
C GLN A 399 -27.48 -16.77 7.69
N SER A 400 -27.15 -16.41 8.93
CA SER A 400 -25.86 -15.80 9.27
C SER A 400 -24.69 -16.71 8.90
N TRP A 401 -24.76 -17.99 9.25
CA TRP A 401 -23.76 -18.99 8.88
C TRP A 401 -23.64 -19.18 7.37
N MET A 402 -24.76 -19.20 6.65
CA MET A 402 -24.76 -19.30 5.19
C MET A 402 -24.12 -18.08 4.53
N GLU A 403 -24.46 -16.86 4.97
CA GLU A 403 -23.84 -15.64 4.45
C GLU A 403 -22.35 -15.59 4.73
N ALA A 404 -21.91 -16.01 5.93
CA ALA A 404 -20.49 -16.07 6.26
C ALA A 404 -19.71 -17.04 5.37
N LEU A 405 -20.28 -18.23 5.09
CA LEU A 405 -19.66 -19.21 4.18
C LEU A 405 -19.65 -18.71 2.74
N TRP A 406 -20.74 -18.10 2.26
CA TRP A 406 -20.78 -17.49 0.92
C TRP A 406 -19.80 -16.34 0.78
N GLN A 407 -19.66 -15.50 1.81
CA GLN A 407 -18.67 -14.43 1.84
C GLN A 407 -17.26 -15.01 1.82
N LEU A 408 -16.97 -16.08 2.58
CA LEU A 408 -15.68 -16.75 2.56
C LEU A 408 -15.35 -17.30 1.16
N PHE A 409 -16.27 -17.99 0.49
CA PHE A 409 -16.04 -18.48 -0.88
C PHE A 409 -15.80 -17.35 -1.86
N PHE A 410 -16.55 -16.24 -1.71
CA PHE A 410 -16.32 -15.05 -2.50
C PHE A 410 -14.93 -14.49 -2.25
N ASP A 411 -14.52 -14.29 -0.99
CA ASP A 411 -13.21 -13.78 -0.62
C ASP A 411 -12.07 -14.66 -1.15
N MET A 412 -12.19 -15.99 -1.03
CA MET A 412 -11.24 -16.95 -1.59
C MET A 412 -11.10 -16.82 -3.11
N SER A 413 -12.20 -16.58 -3.81
CA SER A 413 -12.17 -16.37 -5.27
C SER A 413 -11.42 -15.09 -5.66
N GLN A 414 -11.48 -14.05 -4.83
CA GLN A 414 -10.91 -12.73 -5.12
C GLN A 414 -9.45 -12.62 -4.68
N TRP A 415 -9.11 -13.14 -3.50
CA TRP A 415 -7.75 -13.16 -2.96
C TRP A 415 -6.87 -14.30 -3.51
N LYS A 416 -7.48 -15.25 -4.22
CA LYS A 416 -6.79 -16.30 -5.00
C LYS A 416 -5.76 -17.06 -4.15
N GLN A 417 -4.50 -17.06 -4.56
CA GLN A 417 -3.43 -17.81 -3.91
C GLN A 417 -3.14 -17.36 -2.47
N CYS A 418 -3.59 -16.17 -2.08
CA CYS A 418 -3.41 -15.66 -0.72
C CYS A 418 -4.32 -16.36 0.31
N CYS A 419 -5.31 -17.13 -0.15
CA CYS A 419 -6.16 -17.95 0.69
C CYS A 419 -5.74 -19.43 0.73
N ASP A 420 -4.73 -19.83 -0.05
CA ASP A 420 -4.26 -21.22 -0.07
C ASP A 420 -3.38 -21.51 1.17
N GLU A 421 -2.52 -20.56 1.56
CA GLU A 421 -1.72 -20.61 2.80
C GLU A 421 -1.50 -19.20 3.38
N ILE A 422 -1.55 -19.07 4.71
CA ILE A 422 -1.34 -17.78 5.39
C ILE A 422 0.14 -17.41 5.32
N MET A 423 0.47 -16.46 4.45
CA MET A 423 1.82 -15.90 4.34
C MET A 423 2.20 -15.15 5.61
N LYS A 424 3.45 -15.30 6.07
CA LYS A 424 3.94 -14.61 7.27
C LYS A 424 4.34 -13.17 6.96
N ILE A 425 3.75 -12.22 7.69
CA ILE A 425 4.20 -10.82 7.77
C ILE A 425 5.17 -10.72 8.94
N GLU A 426 6.47 -10.57 8.64
CA GLU A 426 7.48 -10.33 9.65
C GLU A 426 7.30 -8.94 10.24
N THR A 427 6.96 -8.90 11.53
CA THR A 427 6.87 -7.64 12.27
C THR A 427 8.27 -7.40 12.85
N PRO A 428 8.97 -6.32 12.47
CA PRO A 428 10.30 -6.08 13.01
C PRO A 428 10.22 -5.96 14.53
N ALA A 429 11.11 -6.67 15.25
CA ALA A 429 11.22 -6.54 16.68
C ALA A 429 11.49 -5.06 17.07
N PRO A 430 11.01 -4.57 18.23
CA PRO A 430 11.28 -3.21 18.66
C PRO A 430 12.79 -2.95 18.64
N ARG A 431 13.21 -1.99 17.80
CA ARG A 431 14.62 -1.69 17.53
C ARG A 431 15.35 -1.37 18.84
N LYS A 432 16.42 -2.11 19.14
CA LYS A 432 17.53 -1.59 19.96
C LYS A 432 18.17 -0.42 19.20
N PRO A 433 18.73 0.60 19.89
CA PRO A 433 19.33 1.77 19.24
C PRO A 433 20.41 1.32 18.23
N PRO A 434 20.59 2.07 17.12
CA PRO A 434 21.46 1.66 16.03
C PRO A 434 22.89 1.46 16.53
N GLN A 435 23.38 0.22 16.45
CA GLN A 435 24.81 -0.03 16.51
C GLN A 435 25.43 0.52 15.22
N ALA A 436 26.56 1.22 15.37
CA ALA A 436 27.26 1.89 14.29
C ALA A 436 27.44 0.98 13.06
N LEU A 437 27.07 1.52 11.88
CA LEU A 437 27.34 1.06 10.52
C LEU A 437 28.21 -0.21 10.44
N ALA A 438 27.56 -1.38 10.40
CA ALA A 438 28.20 -2.56 9.84
C ALA A 438 28.42 -2.26 8.34
N LYS A 439 29.68 -2.15 7.92
CA LYS A 439 30.07 -1.99 6.52
C LYS A 439 29.37 -3.09 5.71
N GLN A 440 28.42 -2.70 4.86
CA GLN A 440 27.81 -3.60 3.89
C GLN A 440 28.93 -4.20 3.03
N ARG A 441 29.16 -5.51 3.15
CA ARG A 441 30.15 -6.23 2.34
C ARG A 441 29.45 -6.72 1.06
N SER A 442 30.10 -6.45 -0.07
CA SER A 442 29.67 -6.88 -1.39
C SER A 442 29.70 -8.41 -1.53
N LEU A 443 28.68 -8.99 -2.17
CA LEU A 443 28.54 -10.43 -2.46
C LEU A 443 29.76 -11.05 -3.17
N TYR A 444 30.57 -10.26 -3.88
CA TYR A 444 31.78 -10.75 -4.54
C TYR A 444 32.94 -11.08 -3.59
N HIS A 445 32.87 -10.64 -2.32
CA HIS A 445 33.84 -11.05 -1.30
C HIS A 445 33.53 -12.41 -0.67
N GLU A 446 32.29 -12.92 -0.79
CA GLU A 446 31.94 -14.25 -0.26
C GLU A 446 32.30 -15.39 -1.23
N MET A 447 32.45 -15.11 -2.52
CA MET A 447 32.83 -16.13 -3.52
C MET A 447 34.34 -16.25 -3.74
N GLY A 448 35.14 -15.62 -2.87
CA GLY A 448 36.60 -15.58 -2.95
C GLY A 448 37.35 -16.09 -1.72
N GLU A 449 36.66 -16.68 -0.75
CA GLU A 449 37.27 -17.46 0.34
C GLU A 449 37.12 -18.97 0.10
#